data_AF-A0A2S6NBC3-F1
#
_entry.id   AF-A0A2S6NBC3-F1
#
_cell.length_a   1.000
_cell.length_b   1.000
_cell.length_c   1.000
_cell.angle_alpha   90.00
_cell.angle_beta   90.00
_cell.angle_gamma   90.00
#
_symmetry.space_group_name_H-M   'P 1'
#
loop_
_entity.id
_entity.type
_entity.pdbx_description
1 polymer ?
#
loop_
_entity_poly.entity_id
_entity_poly.type
_entity_poly.pdbx_seq_one_letter_code
_entity_poly.pdbx_strand_id
1 'polypeptide(L)'
;MPAHSFLNRIARLALVTGIAHLTGAGLMTNSAWAQSQNSNLCRPDVRRFCHLVRPDAGDDAFLACLQANRAKLSPNCRQVLESNGV
;
A
#
# COMPACT_ATOMS: atom_id res chain seq x y z
N MET A 1 17.51 5.13 42.08
CA MET A 1 16.15 5.02 42.67
C MET A 1 15.09 5.29 41.57
N PRO A 2 14.57 4.25 40.87
CA PRO A 2 13.71 4.38 39.67
C PRO A 2 12.18 4.32 39.93
N ALA A 3 11.71 4.52 41.16
CA ALA A 3 10.33 4.22 41.56
C ALA A 3 9.25 5.19 41.03
N HIS A 4 9.58 6.47 40.84
CA HIS A 4 8.58 7.49 40.45
C HIS A 4 8.20 7.45 38.96
N SER A 5 9.14 7.08 38.09
CA SER A 5 8.89 6.95 36.65
C SER A 5 8.03 5.73 36.30
N PHE A 6 8.11 4.66 37.11
CA PHE A 6 7.27 3.47 36.97
C PHE A 6 5.82 3.74 37.40
N LEU A 7 5.62 4.43 38.54
CA LEU A 7 4.29 4.82 39.02
C LEU A 7 3.53 5.71 38.03
N ASN A 8 4.23 6.66 37.37
CA ASN A 8 3.62 7.51 36.35
C ASN A 8 3.22 6.74 35.08
N ARG A 9 3.98 5.69 34.71
CA ARG A 9 3.63 4.81 33.58
C ARG A 9 2.42 3.93 33.91
N ILE A 10 2.38 3.34 35.10
CA ILE A 10 1.25 2.50 35.56
C ILE A 10 -0.03 3.34 35.66
N ALA A 11 0.05 4.56 36.21
CA ALA A 11 -1.10 5.48 36.30
C ALA A 11 -1.65 5.88 34.92
N ARG A 12 -0.77 6.15 33.94
CA ARG A 12 -1.17 6.43 32.54
C ARG A 12 -1.79 5.21 31.86
N LEU A 13 -1.25 4.01 32.08
CA LEU A 13 -1.82 2.77 31.56
C LEU A 13 -3.23 2.54 32.12
N ALA A 14 -3.44 2.73 33.43
CA ALA A 14 -4.74 2.58 34.09
C ALA A 14 -5.78 3.64 33.63
N LEU A 15 -5.33 4.84 33.27
CA LEU A 15 -6.21 5.90 32.73
C LEU A 15 -6.71 5.59 31.31
N VAL A 16 -5.89 4.92 30.49
CA VAL A 16 -6.24 4.57 29.10
C VAL A 16 -7.08 3.30 29.02
N THR A 17 -6.94 2.35 29.95
CA THR A 17 -7.74 1.11 29.98
C THR A 17 -9.09 1.25 30.71
N GLY A 18 -9.28 2.29 31.53
CA GLY A 18 -10.51 2.53 32.31
C GLY A 18 -11.69 3.18 31.57
N ILE A 19 -11.50 3.68 30.35
CA ILE A 19 -12.57 4.27 29.50
C ILE A 19 -12.86 3.33 28.31
N ALA A 20 -12.79 2.03 28.55
CA ALA A 20 -12.99 0.99 27.52
C ALA A 20 -14.28 0.19 27.72
N HIS A 21 -15.38 0.80 28.18
CA HIS A 21 -16.68 0.14 28.19
C HIS A 21 -17.82 1.07 27.74
N LEU A 22 -18.47 0.63 26.65
CA LEU A 22 -19.82 0.96 26.18
C LEU A 22 -19.97 2.23 25.31
N THR A 23 -19.49 2.17 24.07
CA THR A 23 -20.18 2.77 22.90
C THR A 23 -19.62 2.18 21.59
N GLY A 24 -20.52 1.57 20.80
CA GLY A 24 -20.35 1.41 19.35
C GLY A 24 -19.67 0.14 18.86
N ALA A 25 -20.47 -0.77 18.32
CA ALA A 25 -20.01 -1.77 17.36
C ALA A 25 -19.43 -1.08 16.11
N GLY A 26 -18.11 -0.91 16.09
CA GLY A 26 -17.36 -0.56 14.89
C GLY A 26 -16.47 -1.73 14.50
N LEU A 27 -16.96 -2.59 13.61
CA LEU A 27 -16.11 -3.55 12.91
C LEU A 27 -15.09 -2.74 12.11
N MET A 28 -13.86 -2.65 12.61
CA MET A 28 -12.74 -2.11 11.85
C MET A 28 -12.32 -3.18 10.84
N THR A 29 -13.07 -3.30 9.74
CA THR A 29 -12.62 -4.04 8.57
C THR A 29 -11.52 -3.21 7.92
N ASN A 30 -10.26 -3.50 8.28
CA ASN A 30 -9.11 -2.96 7.58
C ASN A 30 -9.10 -3.55 6.16
N SER A 31 -9.83 -2.94 5.23
CA SER A 31 -9.69 -3.25 3.82
C SER A 31 -8.38 -2.62 3.31
N ALA A 32 -7.26 -3.29 3.58
CA ALA A 32 -5.98 -3.07 2.91
C ALA A 32 -6.00 -3.44 1.41
N TRP A 33 -7.14 -3.26 0.74
CA TRP A 33 -7.42 -3.75 -0.61
C TRP A 33 -8.17 -2.71 -1.44
N ALA A 34 -7.82 -1.43 -1.30
CA ALA A 34 -8.36 -0.36 -2.14
C ALA A 34 -7.36 0.21 -3.16
N GLN A 35 -6.11 -0.27 -3.19
CA GLN A 35 -5.08 0.33 -4.06
C GLN A 35 -4.76 -0.46 -5.35
N SER A 36 -5.22 -1.70 -5.53
CA SER A 36 -4.71 -2.59 -6.59
C SER A 36 -5.59 -2.71 -7.85
N GLN A 37 -6.69 -1.97 -7.99
CA GLN A 37 -7.50 -2.09 -9.20
C GLN A 37 -6.79 -1.50 -10.43
N ASN A 38 -5.97 -0.46 -10.25
CA ASN A 38 -5.29 0.21 -11.36
C ASN A 38 -4.09 -0.59 -11.89
N SER A 39 -3.33 -1.23 -11.00
CA SER A 39 -2.15 -2.05 -11.35
C SER A 39 -2.52 -3.27 -12.21
N ASN A 40 -3.78 -3.72 -12.14
CA ASN A 40 -4.28 -4.86 -12.92
C ASN A 40 -4.43 -4.52 -14.42
N LEU A 41 -4.66 -3.25 -14.76
CA LEU A 41 -4.85 -2.80 -16.16
C LEU A 41 -3.57 -2.94 -16.99
N CYS A 42 -2.39 -2.82 -16.37
CA CYS A 42 -1.10 -2.98 -17.04
C CYS A 42 -0.61 -4.43 -17.10
N ARG A 43 -1.21 -5.39 -16.38
CA ARG A 43 -0.78 -6.80 -16.42
C ARG A 43 -0.71 -7.43 -17.82
N PRO A 44 -1.69 -7.26 -18.73
CA PRO A 44 -1.58 -7.82 -20.08
C PRO A 44 -0.39 -7.24 -20.85
N ASP A 45 -0.14 -5.93 -20.68
CA ASP A 45 1.00 -5.26 -21.32
C ASP A 45 2.34 -5.69 -20.70
N VAL A 46 2.42 -5.85 -19.38
CA VAL A 46 3.60 -6.38 -18.67
C VAL A 46 3.94 -7.77 -19.20
N ARG A 47 2.97 -8.68 -19.33
CA ARG A 47 3.22 -10.02 -19.88
C ARG A 47 3.64 -10.00 -21.35
N ARG A 48 3.23 -8.99 -22.13
CA ARG A 48 3.55 -8.90 -23.55
C ARG A 48 4.93 -8.28 -23.78
N PHE A 49 5.17 -7.12 -23.17
CA PHE A 49 6.35 -6.29 -23.44
C PHE A 49 7.47 -6.46 -22.40
N CYS A 50 7.13 -6.82 -21.16
CA CYS A 50 8.06 -6.88 -20.03
C CYS A 50 8.26 -8.29 -19.48
N HIS A 51 7.97 -9.34 -20.25
CA HIS A 51 8.14 -10.74 -19.82
C HIS A 51 9.59 -11.15 -19.55
N LEU A 52 10.55 -10.37 -20.05
CA LEU A 52 11.99 -10.57 -19.80
C LEU A 52 12.46 -9.91 -18.50
N VAL A 53 11.64 -9.04 -17.89
CA VAL A 53 11.96 -8.43 -16.61
C VAL A 53 11.84 -9.49 -15.52
N ARG A 54 12.96 -9.75 -14.84
CA ARG A 54 12.99 -10.73 -13.76
C ARG A 54 12.22 -10.19 -12.55
N PRO A 55 11.48 -11.03 -11.81
CA PRO A 55 10.72 -10.58 -10.65
C PRO A 55 11.60 -10.05 -9.51
N ASP A 56 12.89 -10.41 -9.48
CA ASP A 56 13.89 -9.90 -8.53
C ASP A 56 14.68 -8.69 -9.07
N ALA A 57 14.31 -8.13 -10.23
CA ALA A 57 15.00 -6.98 -10.84
C ALA A 57 14.79 -5.64 -10.09
N GLY A 58 14.02 -5.65 -9.01
CA GLY A 58 13.64 -4.48 -8.23
C GLY A 58 12.23 -3.98 -8.56
N ASP A 59 11.67 -3.19 -7.64
CA ASP A 59 10.26 -2.76 -7.69
C ASP A 59 9.96 -1.87 -8.91
N ASP A 60 10.95 -1.10 -9.38
CA ASP A 60 10.79 -0.16 -10.50
C ASP A 60 11.09 -0.77 -11.88
N ALA A 61 11.61 -2.00 -11.96
CA ALA A 61 12.06 -2.58 -13.24
C ALA A 61 10.90 -2.75 -14.23
N PHE A 62 9.73 -3.16 -13.73
CA PHE A 62 8.51 -3.23 -14.54
C PHE A 62 8.01 -1.85 -14.94
N LEU A 63 8.12 -0.86 -14.06
CA LEU A 63 7.72 0.51 -14.35
C LEU A 63 8.60 1.10 -15.46
N ALA A 64 9.93 0.98 -15.35
CA ALA A 64 10.86 1.43 -16.38
C ALA A 64 10.63 0.74 -17.73
N CYS A 65 10.35 -0.57 -17.73
CA CYS A 65 10.02 -1.30 -18.95
C CYS A 65 8.71 -0.80 -19.60
N LEU A 66 7.68 -0.56 -18.80
CA LEU A 66 6.42 0.02 -19.27
C LEU A 66 6.63 1.43 -19.82
N GLN A 67 7.43 2.26 -19.15
CA GLN A 67 7.79 3.62 -19.60
C GLN A 67 8.46 3.59 -20.98
N ALA A 68 9.45 2.71 -21.17
CA ALA A 68 10.14 2.54 -22.45
C ALA A 68 9.21 2.06 -23.58
N ASN A 69 8.13 1.34 -23.24
CA ASN A 69 7.16 0.82 -24.19
C ASN A 69 5.85 1.61 -24.26
N ARG A 70 5.75 2.79 -23.61
CA ARG A 70 4.51 3.59 -23.48
C ARG A 70 3.68 3.70 -24.75
N ALA A 71 4.33 3.96 -25.89
CA ALA A 71 3.66 4.12 -27.18
C ALA A 71 2.96 2.84 -27.68
N LYS A 72 3.38 1.66 -27.19
CA LYS A 72 2.89 0.33 -27.59
C LYS A 72 1.89 -0.27 -26.59
N LEU A 73 1.75 0.33 -25.41
CA LEU A 73 0.85 -0.17 -24.37
C LEU A 73 -0.62 0.07 -24.74
N SER A 74 -1.51 -0.68 -24.10
CA SER A 74 -2.95 -0.43 -24.21
C SER A 74 -3.33 0.98 -23.72
N PRO A 75 -4.41 1.59 -24.26
CA PRO A 75 -4.87 2.90 -23.81
C PRO A 75 -5.13 2.97 -22.31
N ASN A 76 -5.66 1.88 -21.74
CA ASN A 76 -5.94 1.76 -20.32
C ASN A 76 -4.64 1.83 -19.50
N CYS A 77 -3.61 1.06 -19.85
CA CYS A 77 -2.34 1.09 -19.13
C CYS A 77 -1.59 2.43 -19.30
N ARG A 78 -1.67 3.07 -20.48
CA ARG A 78 -1.14 4.43 -20.66
C ARG A 78 -1.79 5.43 -19.72
N GLN A 79 -3.13 5.43 -19.63
CA GLN A 79 -3.85 6.32 -18.73
C GLN A 79 -3.47 6.08 -17.27
N VAL A 80 -3.23 4.81 -16.88
CA VAL A 80 -2.68 4.48 -15.55
C VAL A 80 -1.32 5.14 -15.35
N LEU A 81 -0.38 4.97 -16.28
CA LEU A 81 0.95 5.55 -16.15
C LEU A 81 0.90 7.08 -16.07
N GLU A 82 0.12 7.73 -16.93
CA GLU A 82 -0.05 9.18 -16.96
C GLU A 82 -0.69 9.71 -15.66
N SER A 83 -1.68 9.00 -15.11
CA SER A 83 -2.36 9.37 -13.86
C SER A 83 -1.50 9.18 -12.61
N ASN A 84 -0.48 8.33 -12.66
CA ASN A 84 0.43 8.11 -11.54
C ASN A 84 1.69 9.01 -11.60
N GLY A 85 1.71 10.02 -12.50
CA GLY A 85 2.71 11.09 -12.45
C GLY A 85 4.12 10.68 -12.87
N VAL A 86 4.24 9.70 -13.76
CA VAL A 86 5.49 9.29 -14.39
C VAL A 86 5.58 9.73 -15.85
#